data_AF-T0ZVP7-F1
#
_entry.id   AF-T0ZVP7-F1
#
_cell.length_a   1.000
_cell.length_b   1.000
_cell.length_c   1.000
_cell.angle_alpha   90.00
_cell.angle_beta   90.00
_cell.angle_gamma   90.00
#
_symmetry.space_group_name_H-M   'P 1'
#
loop_
_entity.id
_entity.type
_entity.pdbx_description
1 polymer ?
#
loop_
_entity_poly.entity_id
_entity_poly.type
_entity_poly.pdbx_seq_one_letter_code
_entity_poly.pdbx_strand_id
1 'polypeptide(L)' 'GVLLLSASTWQAETEYQRMRNITPVPARGALVDLSTMELHTLDFSRPTTSAVRGAG' A
#
# COMPACT_ATOMS: atom_id res chain seq x y z
N GLY A 1 -20.06 2.46 -13.72
CA GLY A 1 -19.10 1.34 -13.79
C GLY A 1 -19.04 0.65 -12.43
N VAL A 2 -18.31 -0.47 -12.32
CA VAL A 2 -18.05 -1.15 -11.03
C VAL A 2 -16.54 -1.11 -10.79
N LEU A 3 -16.13 -0.62 -9.62
CA LEU A 3 -14.71 -0.59 -9.22
C LEU A 3 -14.38 -1.92 -8.51
N LEU A 4 -13.47 -2.71 -9.10
CA LEU A 4 -12.92 -3.90 -8.45
C LEU A 4 -11.59 -3.55 -7.79
N LEU A 5 -11.47 -3.84 -6.49
CA LEU A 5 -10.35 -3.41 -5.65
C LEU A 5 -9.81 -4.61 -4.84
N SER A 6 -8.48 -4.74 -4.79
CA SER A 6 -7.77 -5.54 -3.77
C SER A 6 -6.98 -4.61 -2.86
N ALA A 7 -7.31 -4.60 -1.57
CA ALA A 7 -6.77 -3.66 -0.59
C ALA A 7 -5.42 -4.08 0.01
N SER A 8 -4.61 -4.89 -0.72
CA SER A 8 -3.27 -5.30 -0.25
C SER A 8 -3.37 -6.04 1.11
N THR A 9 -2.32 -6.00 1.93
CA THR A 9 -2.25 -6.58 3.27
C THR A 9 -1.38 -5.69 4.17
N TRP A 10 -1.55 -5.82 5.48
CA TRP A 10 -0.64 -5.23 6.46
C TRP A 10 0.41 -6.24 6.96
N GLN A 11 0.24 -7.52 6.61
CA GLN A 11 1.12 -8.59 7.04
C GLN A 11 2.32 -8.74 6.09
N ALA A 12 3.51 -8.82 6.66
CA ALA A 12 4.71 -9.20 5.91
C ALA A 12 4.64 -10.66 5.40
N GLU A 13 5.57 -11.04 4.52
CA GLU A 13 5.64 -12.40 3.98
C GLU A 13 5.79 -13.46 5.10
N THR A 14 4.91 -14.45 5.06
CA THR A 14 4.95 -15.64 5.91
C THR A 14 5.72 -16.77 5.25
N GLU A 15 6.20 -17.72 6.05
CA GLU A 15 6.86 -18.93 5.53
C GLU A 15 5.96 -19.71 4.56
N TYR A 16 4.68 -19.87 4.90
CA TYR A 16 3.71 -20.53 4.02
C TYR A 16 3.60 -19.83 2.66
N GLN A 17 3.53 -18.50 2.65
CA GLN A 17 3.47 -17.71 1.40
C GLN A 17 4.72 -17.93 0.56
N ARG A 18 5.90 -17.92 1.20
CA ARG A 18 7.18 -18.21 0.52
C ARG A 18 7.20 -19.61 -0.09
N MET A 19 6.78 -20.63 0.67
CA MET A 19 6.69 -22.03 0.21
C MET A 19 5.72 -22.20 -0.96
N ARG A 20 4.73 -21.31 -1.10
CA ARG A 20 3.71 -21.33 -2.15
C ARG A 20 3.97 -20.33 -3.28
N ASN A 21 5.13 -19.69 -3.31
CA ASN A 21 5.48 -18.66 -4.29
C ASN A 21 4.47 -17.49 -4.32
N ILE A 22 3.93 -17.13 -3.15
CA ILE A 22 3.04 -15.98 -2.98
C ILE A 22 3.86 -14.83 -2.43
N THR A 23 4.03 -13.76 -3.22
CA THR A 23 4.66 -12.53 -2.74
C THR A 23 3.57 -11.52 -2.35
N PRO A 24 3.35 -11.26 -1.04
CA PRO A 24 2.39 -10.25 -0.63
C PRO A 24 2.88 -8.85 -0.98
N VAL A 25 1.94 -7.92 -1.10
CA VAL A 25 2.22 -6.48 -1.18
C VAL A 25 1.82 -5.89 0.16
N PRO A 26 2.72 -5.73 1.13
CA PRO A 26 2.37 -5.17 2.43
C PRO A 26 2.32 -3.65 2.42
N ALA A 27 1.65 -3.08 3.41
CA ALA A 27 1.68 -1.65 3.75
C ALA A 27 1.17 -0.72 2.64
N ARG A 28 0.18 -1.15 1.86
CA ARG A 28 -0.54 -0.29 0.92
C ARG A 28 -2.01 -0.20 1.29
N GLY A 29 -2.54 1.02 1.30
CA GLY A 29 -3.96 1.29 1.57
C GLY A 29 -4.66 1.86 0.34
N ALA A 30 -5.93 1.52 0.16
CA ALA A 30 -6.79 2.10 -0.86
C ALA A 30 -7.68 3.19 -0.24
N LEU A 31 -7.59 4.41 -0.79
CA LEU A 31 -8.48 5.52 -0.47
C LEU A 31 -9.38 5.76 -1.68
N VAL A 32 -10.69 5.61 -1.49
CA VAL A 32 -11.68 5.73 -2.57
C VAL A 32 -12.55 6.96 -2.33
N ASP A 33 -12.62 7.86 -3.32
CA ASP A 33 -13.64 8.89 -3.36
C ASP A 33 -14.94 8.29 -3.86
N LEU A 34 -15.98 8.27 -3.02
CA LEU A 34 -17.27 7.65 -3.35
C LEU A 34 -18.12 8.46 -4.34
N SER A 35 -17.86 9.76 -4.48
CA SER A 35 -18.62 10.63 -5.38
C SER A 35 -18.19 10.47 -6.84
N THR A 36 -16.88 10.27 -7.05
CA THR A 36 -16.25 10.10 -8.36
C THR A 36 -15.89 8.64 -8.66
N MET A 37 -15.87 7.79 -7.63
CA MET A 37 -15.29 6.44 -7.65
C MET A 37 -13.78 6.42 -8.00
N GLU A 38 -13.07 7.53 -7.76
CA GLU A 38 -11.62 7.62 -7.93
C GLU A 38 -10.88 6.83 -6.83
N LEU A 39 -9.79 6.15 -7.21
CA LEU A 39 -8.96 5.35 -6.31
C LEU A 39 -7.56 5.96 -6.17
N HIS A 40 -7.18 6.32 -4.95
CA HIS A 40 -5.82 6.68 -4.57
C HIS A 40 -5.17 5.54 -3.78
N THR A 41 -3.94 5.17 -4.15
CA THR A 41 -3.16 4.18 -3.38
C THR A 41 -2.16 4.91 -2.47
N LEU A 42 -2.23 4.63 -1.18
CA LEU A 42 -1.30 5.13 -0.17
C LEU A 42 -0.24 4.05 0.10
N ASP A 43 1.05 4.40 0.03
CA ASP A 43 2.17 3.48 0.29
C ASP A 43 2.89 3.87 1.59
N PHE A 44 2.84 2.96 2.57
CA PHE A 44 3.46 3.09 3.89
C PHE A 44 4.68 2.18 4.06
N SER A 45 5.12 1.50 2.99
CA SER A 45 6.26 0.57 3.03
C SER A 45 7.61 1.27 3.25
N ARG A 46 7.64 2.60 3.12
CA ARG A 46 8.84 3.41 3.32
C ARG A 46 8.61 4.42 4.43
N PRO A 47 9.58 4.62 5.33
CA PRO A 47 9.51 5.71 6.29
C PRO A 47 9.49 7.05 5.55
N THR A 48 8.60 7.94 5.97
CA THR A 48 8.56 9.33 5.48
C THR A 48 9.89 9.98 5.82
N THR A 49 10.80 10.04 4.85
CA THR A 49 12.04 10.79 5.00
C THR A 49 11.67 12.26 4.93
N SER A 50 11.38 12.87 6.09
CA SER A 50 11.37 14.32 6.22
C SER A 50 12.82 14.77 6.11
N ALA A 51 13.26 15.06 4.89
CA ALA A 51 14.52 15.75 4.68
C ALA A 51 14.40 17.12 5.34
N VAL A 52 14.95 17.24 6.55
CA VAL A 52 15.23 18.55 7.16
C VAL A 52 16.17 19.25 6.18
N ARG A 53 15.62 20.11 5.33
CA ARG A 53 16.40 21.10 4.59
C ARG A 53 17.01 22.03 5.64
N GLY A 54 18.22 21.72 6.07
CA GLY A 54 19.08 22.68 6.76
C GLY A 54 19.28 23.86 5.82
N ALA A 55 18.68 24.98 6.15
CA ALA A 55 19.09 26.28 5.63
C ALA A 55 20.42 26.61 6.32
N GLY A 56 21.49 26.63 5.53
CA GLY A 56 22.77 27.24 5.85
C GLY A 56 23.11 28.22 4.74
#